data_AF-A0A260YY68-F1
#
_entry.id   AF-A0A260YY68-F1
#
_cell.length_a   1.000
_cell.length_b   1.000
_cell.length_c   1.000
_cell.angle_alpha   90.00
_cell.angle_beta   90.00
_cell.angle_gamma   90.00
#
_symmetry.space_group_name_H-M   'P 1'
#
loop_
_entity.id
_entity.type
_entity.pdbx_description
1 polymer ?
#
loop_
_entity_poly.entity_id
_entity_poly.type
_entity_poly.pdbx_seq_one_letter_code
_entity_poly.pdbx_strand_id
1 'polypeptide(L)'
;MSAEEQSAVIETCVLYDILNWKTAESSYETMRQMLGNYMISFDDYQSIFVKKIQTNWDETINRINLRDFLMTNKFSMRTCILNDVINGVSIDRSYRKVLEIVGNIRISYPTFDFWYYWFYNGKRDLFYDISKHPRPTTFSQLPVDTLNKILDYTEFRDQHAHYCIIMTYAVAFEQIGCEEVGVA
;
A
#
# COMPACT_ATOMS: atom_id res chain seq x y z
N MET A 1 14.66 -14.90 -4.38
CA MET A 1 14.19 -14.64 -3.01
C MET A 1 15.01 -15.49 -2.07
N SER A 2 15.59 -14.90 -1.02
CA SER A 2 16.29 -15.62 0.05
C SER A 2 15.30 -16.25 1.04
N ALA A 3 15.79 -17.10 1.94
CA ALA A 3 14.96 -17.71 2.98
C ALA A 3 14.43 -16.68 3.98
N GLU A 4 15.22 -15.65 4.29
CA GLU A 4 14.82 -14.55 5.17
C GLU A 4 13.71 -13.71 4.53
N GLU A 5 13.83 -13.42 3.23
CA GLU A 5 12.81 -12.69 2.48
C GLU A 5 11.50 -13.48 2.40
N GLN A 6 11.58 -14.79 2.12
CA GLN A 6 10.43 -15.69 2.11
C GLN A 6 9.72 -15.70 3.45
N SER A 7 10.48 -15.85 4.54
CA SER A 7 9.96 -15.85 5.90
C SER A 7 9.25 -14.54 6.22
N ALA A 8 9.87 -13.39 5.91
CA ALA A 8 9.25 -12.08 6.14
C ALA A 8 7.94 -11.89 5.37
N VAL A 9 7.86 -12.37 4.12
CA VAL A 9 6.63 -12.31 3.32
C VAL A 9 5.53 -13.18 3.94
N ILE A 10 5.86 -14.40 4.36
CA ILE A 10 4.92 -15.32 5.04
C ILE A 10 4.43 -14.71 6.35
N GLU A 11 5.33 -14.27 7.24
CA GLU A 11 4.95 -13.71 8.54
C GLU A 11 4.09 -12.45 8.40
N THR A 12 4.44 -11.57 7.46
CA THR A 12 3.64 -10.37 7.19
C THR A 12 2.22 -10.73 6.75
N CYS A 13 2.09 -11.66 5.80
CA CYS A 13 0.78 -12.05 5.29
C CYS A 13 -0.06 -12.74 6.36
N VAL A 14 0.51 -13.67 7.14
CA VAL A 14 -0.18 -14.34 8.24
C VAL A 14 -0.74 -13.31 9.23
N LEU A 15 0.08 -12.36 9.69
CA LEU A 15 -0.39 -11.32 10.61
C LEU A 15 -1.48 -10.44 9.99
N TYR A 16 -1.31 -10.03 8.74
CA TYR A 16 -2.30 -9.20 8.05
C TYR A 16 -3.62 -9.93 7.85
N ASP A 17 -3.58 -11.21 7.50
CA ASP A 17 -4.78 -12.02 7.25
C ASP A 17 -5.49 -12.41 8.55
N ILE A 18 -4.76 -12.66 9.64
CA ILE A 18 -5.34 -12.83 10.98
C ILE A 18 -6.11 -11.56 11.39
N LEU A 19 -5.51 -10.37 11.24
CA LEU A 19 -6.17 -9.09 11.55
C LEU A 19 -7.39 -8.81 10.66
N ASN A 20 -7.46 -9.46 9.49
CA ASN A 20 -8.59 -9.40 8.57
C ASN A 20 -9.53 -10.59 8.69
N TRP A 21 -9.43 -11.37 9.78
CA TRP A 21 -10.31 -12.49 10.12
C TRP A 21 -10.37 -13.58 9.04
N LYS A 22 -9.27 -13.80 8.31
CA LYS A 22 -9.18 -14.89 7.34
C LYS A 22 -8.84 -16.22 8.03
N THR A 23 -9.24 -17.31 7.39
CA THR A 23 -8.82 -18.66 7.75
C THR A 23 -7.43 -18.97 7.19
N ALA A 24 -6.75 -19.96 7.78
CA ALA A 24 -5.46 -20.43 7.29
C ALA A 24 -5.53 -20.92 5.83
N GLU A 25 -6.61 -21.58 5.44
CA GLU A 25 -6.82 -22.09 4.08
C GLU A 25 -6.95 -20.96 3.05
N SER A 26 -7.81 -19.96 3.32
CA SER A 26 -7.97 -18.79 2.44
C SER A 26 -6.68 -17.97 2.32
N SER A 27 -5.97 -17.82 3.44
CA SER A 27 -4.68 -17.14 3.48
C SER A 27 -3.60 -17.91 2.70
N TYR A 28 -3.54 -19.23 2.85
CA TYR A 28 -2.62 -20.11 2.12
C TYR A 28 -2.82 -20.01 0.60
N GLU A 29 -4.06 -20.07 0.12
CA GLU A 29 -4.33 -19.97 -1.32
C GLU A 29 -3.88 -18.62 -1.90
N THR A 30 -4.05 -17.54 -1.14
CA THR A 30 -3.51 -16.24 -1.54
C THR A 30 -1.97 -16.28 -1.58
N MET A 31 -1.34 -16.85 -0.56
CA MET A 31 0.12 -16.92 -0.47
C MET A 31 0.75 -17.81 -1.54
N ARG A 32 0.11 -18.93 -1.86
CA ARG A 32 0.50 -19.81 -2.96
C ARG A 32 0.50 -19.06 -4.29
N GLN A 33 -0.47 -18.19 -4.51
CA GLN A 33 -0.52 -17.32 -5.68
C GLN A 33 0.56 -16.22 -5.70
N MET A 34 1.03 -15.76 -4.53
CA MET A 34 2.11 -14.77 -4.43
C MET A 34 3.49 -15.39 -4.62
N LEU A 35 3.78 -16.48 -3.90
CA LEU A 35 5.12 -17.07 -3.81
C LEU A 35 5.37 -18.16 -4.86
N GLY A 36 4.33 -18.78 -5.40
CA GLY A 36 4.44 -19.86 -6.38
C GLY A 36 5.34 -20.99 -5.88
N ASN A 37 6.44 -21.24 -6.58
CA ASN A 37 7.40 -22.30 -6.24
C ASN A 37 8.17 -22.05 -4.94
N TYR A 38 8.14 -20.83 -4.41
CA TYR A 38 8.71 -20.50 -3.10
C TYR A 38 7.68 -20.66 -1.97
N MET A 39 6.55 -21.33 -2.19
CA MET A 39 5.60 -21.58 -1.13
C MET A 39 6.03 -22.81 -0.31
N ILE A 40 5.86 -22.74 1.00
CA ILE A 40 6.00 -23.88 1.91
C ILE A 40 4.79 -24.82 1.79
N SER A 41 4.87 -26.01 2.39
CA SER A 41 3.73 -26.93 2.44
C SER A 41 2.54 -26.30 3.19
N PHE A 42 1.31 -26.74 2.90
CA PHE A 42 0.14 -26.29 3.64
C PHE A 42 0.23 -26.63 5.13
N ASP A 43 0.73 -27.81 5.47
CA ASP A 43 0.85 -28.25 6.87
C ASP A 43 1.83 -27.37 7.67
N ASP A 44 2.98 -27.02 7.07
CA ASP A 44 3.94 -26.09 7.68
C ASP A 44 3.33 -24.69 7.84
N TYR A 45 2.64 -24.22 6.80
CA TYR A 45 1.97 -22.93 6.83
C TYR A 45 0.87 -22.87 7.90
N GLN A 46 0.02 -23.89 7.96
CA GLN A 46 -1.06 -24.00 8.93
C GLN A 46 -0.50 -24.02 10.35
N SER A 47 0.61 -24.72 10.57
CA SER A 47 1.32 -24.73 11.85
C SER A 47 1.80 -23.33 12.26
N ILE A 48 2.36 -22.55 11.32
CA ILE A 48 2.76 -21.15 11.57
C ILE A 48 1.54 -20.29 11.89
N PHE A 49 0.46 -20.41 11.10
CA PHE A 49 -0.76 -19.62 11.24
C PHE A 49 -1.42 -19.84 12.61
N VAL A 50 -1.61 -21.12 12.99
CA VAL A 50 -2.19 -21.50 14.29
C VAL A 50 -1.30 -21.06 15.44
N LYS A 51 0.02 -21.23 15.32
CA LYS A 51 0.96 -20.76 16.34
C LYS A 51 0.84 -19.25 16.55
N LYS A 52 0.74 -18.45 15.49
CA LYS A 52 0.59 -16.98 15.60
C LYS A 52 -0.72 -16.59 16.28
N ILE A 53 -1.83 -17.27 16.00
CA ILE A 53 -3.10 -17.07 16.72
C ILE A 53 -2.91 -17.36 18.22
N GLN A 54 -2.28 -18.49 18.55
CA GLN A 54 -2.09 -18.93 19.94
C GLN A 54 -1.10 -18.08 20.74
N THR A 55 -0.07 -17.51 20.11
CA THR A 55 0.88 -16.65 20.81
C THR A 55 0.40 -15.22 20.93
N ASN A 56 -0.52 -14.79 20.06
CA ASN A 56 -0.92 -13.40 19.94
C ASN A 56 -2.44 -13.25 20.03
N TRP A 57 -3.01 -13.64 21.17
CA TRP A 57 -4.44 -13.44 21.48
C TRP A 57 -4.83 -11.94 21.54
N ASP A 58 -3.87 -11.06 21.78
CA ASP A 58 -4.08 -9.61 21.79
C ASP A 58 -3.90 -9.03 20.38
N GLU A 59 -5.01 -8.58 19.80
CA GLU A 59 -5.05 -7.90 18.51
C GLU A 59 -4.14 -6.65 18.49
N THR A 60 -3.99 -5.95 19.61
CA THR A 60 -3.14 -4.76 19.73
C THR A 60 -1.68 -5.11 19.50
N ILE A 61 -1.21 -6.22 20.07
CA ILE A 61 0.16 -6.71 19.88
C ILE A 61 0.38 -7.13 18.42
N ASN A 62 -0.61 -7.77 17.79
CA ASN A 62 -0.54 -8.11 16.36
C ASN A 62 -0.42 -6.87 15.47
N ARG A 63 -1.20 -5.82 15.78
CA ARG A 63 -1.13 -4.54 15.05
C ARG A 63 0.23 -3.87 15.23
N ILE A 64 0.81 -3.88 16.44
CA ILE A 64 2.15 -3.33 16.70
C ILE A 64 3.21 -4.12 15.92
N ASN A 65 3.21 -5.45 16.00
CA ASN A 65 4.17 -6.28 15.29
C ASN A 65 4.09 -6.09 13.77
N LEU A 66 2.86 -6.07 13.23
CA LEU A 66 2.66 -5.84 11.80
C LEU A 66 3.10 -4.43 11.41
N ARG A 67 2.77 -3.42 12.21
CA ARG A 67 3.26 -2.05 12.01
C ARG A 67 4.78 -2.03 11.96
N ASP A 68 5.47 -2.67 12.88
CA ASP A 68 6.93 -2.73 12.91
C ASP A 68 7.51 -3.39 11.64
N PHE A 69 6.91 -4.48 11.15
CA PHE A 69 7.29 -5.07 9.87
C PHE A 69 7.07 -4.13 8.70
N LEU A 70 5.92 -3.50 8.61
CA LEU A 70 5.60 -2.54 7.55
C LEU A 70 6.52 -1.30 7.60
N MET A 71 7.00 -0.94 8.79
CA MET A 71 7.94 0.15 8.97
C MET A 71 9.37 -0.24 8.57
N THR A 72 9.81 -1.44 8.90
CA THR A 72 11.22 -1.85 8.73
C THR A 72 11.51 -2.52 7.40
N ASN A 73 10.52 -3.16 6.78
CA ASN A 73 10.69 -3.94 5.56
C ASN A 73 9.76 -3.45 4.44
N LYS A 74 10.34 -2.89 3.37
CA LYS A 74 9.60 -2.41 2.20
C LYS A 74 8.80 -3.52 1.50
N PHE A 75 9.21 -4.78 1.63
CA PHE A 75 8.50 -5.93 1.04
C PHE A 75 7.23 -6.25 1.81
N SER A 76 7.21 -6.06 3.13
CA SER A 76 6.01 -6.31 3.95
C SER A 76 4.81 -5.47 3.46
N MET A 77 5.05 -4.20 3.13
CA MET A 77 3.98 -3.35 2.60
C MET A 77 3.49 -3.81 1.22
N ARG A 78 4.42 -4.17 0.33
CA ARG A 78 4.10 -4.72 -0.99
C ARG A 78 3.33 -6.03 -0.87
N THR A 79 3.65 -6.88 0.11
CA THR A 79 2.93 -8.11 0.42
C THR A 79 1.48 -7.83 0.79
N CYS A 80 1.21 -6.86 1.67
CA CYS A 80 -0.17 -6.47 2.01
C CYS A 80 -0.96 -5.99 0.79
N ILE A 81 -0.33 -5.18 -0.07
CA ILE A 81 -0.96 -4.66 -1.30
C ILE A 81 -1.27 -5.80 -2.27
N LEU A 82 -0.30 -6.69 -2.53
CA LEU A 82 -0.48 -7.83 -3.43
C LEU A 82 -1.55 -8.80 -2.89
N ASN A 83 -1.59 -9.01 -1.58
CA ASN A 83 -2.63 -9.80 -0.91
C ASN A 83 -4.02 -9.24 -1.20
N ASP A 84 -4.21 -7.94 -0.99
CA ASP A 84 -5.49 -7.29 -1.26
C ASP A 84 -5.87 -7.36 -2.75
N VAL A 85 -4.91 -7.18 -3.67
CA VAL A 85 -5.13 -7.34 -5.11
C VAL A 85 -5.60 -8.75 -5.47
N ILE A 86 -4.94 -9.79 -4.95
CA ILE A 86 -5.31 -11.19 -5.21
C ILE A 86 -6.72 -11.48 -4.68
N ASN A 87 -7.09 -10.87 -3.55
CA ASN A 87 -8.42 -11.02 -2.96
C ASN A 87 -9.48 -10.07 -3.56
N GLY A 88 -9.14 -9.30 -4.59
CA GLY A 88 -10.08 -8.37 -5.24
C GLY A 88 -10.54 -7.22 -4.35
N VAL A 89 -9.76 -6.88 -3.31
CA VAL A 89 -10.04 -5.74 -2.43
C VAL A 89 -9.74 -4.46 -3.18
N SER A 90 -10.70 -3.54 -3.26
CA SER A 90 -10.51 -2.26 -3.97
C SER A 90 -9.36 -1.43 -3.39
N ILE A 91 -8.73 -0.61 -4.25
CA ILE A 91 -7.61 0.26 -3.86
C ILE A 91 -7.93 1.15 -2.66
N ASP A 92 -9.11 1.78 -2.62
CA ASP A 92 -9.50 2.65 -1.50
C ASP A 92 -9.65 1.90 -0.18
N ARG A 93 -10.12 0.66 -0.23
CA ARG A 93 -10.25 -0.19 0.95
C ARG A 93 -8.88 -0.69 1.39
N SER A 94 -8.06 -1.14 0.44
CA SER A 94 -6.70 -1.61 0.71
C SER A 94 -5.85 -0.50 1.34
N TYR A 95 -5.89 0.71 0.79
CA TYR A 95 -5.14 1.85 1.30
C TYR A 95 -5.55 2.21 2.73
N ARG A 96 -6.86 2.29 3.02
CA ARG A 96 -7.36 2.56 4.37
C ARG A 96 -6.92 1.50 5.38
N LYS A 97 -7.03 0.21 5.04
CA LYS A 97 -6.58 -0.89 5.91
C LYS A 97 -5.10 -0.76 6.27
N VAL A 98 -4.25 -0.43 5.30
CA VAL A 98 -2.82 -0.24 5.54
C VAL A 98 -2.57 0.99 6.43
N LEU A 99 -3.25 2.12 6.16
CA LEU A 99 -3.13 3.33 6.99
C LEU A 99 -3.57 3.12 8.44
N GLU A 100 -4.61 2.33 8.68
CA GLU A 100 -5.06 1.97 10.03
C GLU A 100 -3.97 1.21 10.84
N ILE A 101 -3.03 0.56 10.16
CA ILE A 101 -1.93 -0.17 10.80
C ILE A 101 -0.70 0.73 10.99
N VAL A 102 -0.28 1.47 9.95
CA VAL A 102 0.98 2.23 9.99
C VAL A 102 0.85 3.68 10.45
N GLY A 103 -0.36 4.23 10.41
CA GLY A 103 -0.63 5.66 10.59
C GLY A 103 -0.36 6.48 9.32
N ASN A 104 -0.78 7.75 9.33
CA ASN A 104 -0.97 8.57 8.12
C ASN A 104 0.31 9.03 7.37
N ILE A 105 1.50 8.53 7.73
CA ILE A 105 2.76 9.27 7.48
C ILE A 105 3.78 8.51 6.60
N ARG A 106 3.60 7.20 6.33
CA ARG A 106 4.73 6.38 5.81
C ARG A 106 4.70 5.98 4.34
N ILE A 107 3.53 5.82 3.73
CA ILE A 107 3.43 5.58 2.29
C ILE A 107 2.61 6.67 1.65
N SER A 108 3.21 7.35 0.67
CA SER A 108 2.46 8.29 -0.15
C SER A 108 1.46 7.53 -1.01
N TYR A 109 0.26 8.09 -1.15
CA TYR A 109 -0.76 7.51 -2.04
C TYR A 109 -0.23 7.19 -3.45
N PRO A 110 0.59 8.06 -4.11
CA PRO A 110 1.17 7.73 -5.42
C PRO A 110 2.06 6.48 -5.42
N THR A 111 2.81 6.24 -4.34
CA THR A 111 3.62 5.01 -4.23
C THR A 111 2.74 3.79 -4.05
N PHE A 112 1.67 3.93 -3.25
CA PHE A 112 0.70 2.86 -3.04
C PHE A 112 -0.04 2.50 -4.33
N ASP A 113 -0.56 3.51 -5.03
CA ASP A 113 -1.27 3.42 -6.30
C ASP A 113 -0.44 2.71 -7.36
N PHE A 114 0.83 3.09 -7.51
CA PHE A 114 1.77 2.41 -8.39
C PHE A 114 1.84 0.91 -8.10
N TRP A 115 2.08 0.52 -6.85
CA TRP A 115 2.22 -0.90 -6.50
C TRP A 115 0.92 -1.67 -6.68
N TYR A 116 -0.19 -1.08 -6.29
CA TYR A 116 -1.51 -1.70 -6.44
C TYR A 116 -1.78 -2.01 -7.91
N TYR A 117 -1.64 -1.03 -8.81
CA TYR A 117 -1.88 -1.27 -10.24
C TYR A 117 -0.81 -2.11 -10.92
N TRP A 118 0.44 -2.04 -10.47
CA TRP A 118 1.50 -2.94 -10.92
C TRP A 118 1.10 -4.41 -10.67
N PHE A 119 0.66 -4.72 -9.45
CA PHE A 119 0.19 -6.06 -9.09
C PHE A 119 -1.12 -6.43 -9.77
N TYR A 120 -2.07 -5.49 -9.88
CA TYR A 120 -3.35 -5.70 -10.56
C TYR A 120 -3.16 -6.12 -12.02
N ASN A 121 -2.16 -5.54 -12.70
CA ASN A 121 -1.78 -5.91 -14.07
C ASN A 121 -0.93 -7.20 -14.15
N GLY A 122 -0.88 -7.99 -13.08
CA GLY A 122 -0.22 -9.30 -13.05
C GLY A 122 1.30 -9.26 -12.83
N LYS A 123 1.91 -8.09 -12.60
CA LYS A 123 3.35 -7.97 -12.35
C LYS A 123 3.66 -8.23 -10.87
N ARG A 124 3.70 -9.50 -10.46
CA ARG A 124 3.79 -9.91 -9.04
C ARG A 124 5.18 -9.87 -8.39
N ASP A 125 6.17 -9.22 -9.03
CA ASP A 125 7.52 -9.13 -8.47
C ASP A 125 7.57 -8.14 -7.30
N LEU A 126 7.62 -8.67 -6.07
CA LEU A 126 7.75 -7.89 -4.83
C LEU A 126 9.10 -7.18 -4.73
N PHE A 127 10.14 -7.66 -5.41
CA PHE A 127 11.53 -7.18 -5.31
C PHE A 127 11.87 -6.14 -6.37
N TYR A 128 10.91 -5.83 -7.24
CA TYR A 128 11.09 -4.89 -8.32
C TYR A 128 11.57 -3.51 -7.81
N ASP A 129 12.52 -2.94 -8.55
CA ASP A 129 13.12 -1.65 -8.24
C ASP A 129 12.44 -0.53 -9.04
N ILE A 130 11.55 0.17 -8.34
CA ILE A 130 10.76 1.27 -8.91
C ILE A 130 11.58 2.52 -9.24
N SER A 131 12.82 2.64 -8.74
CA SER A 131 13.68 3.78 -9.08
C SER A 131 14.02 3.82 -10.56
N LYS A 132 13.85 2.70 -11.26
CA LYS A 132 14.00 2.58 -12.71
C LYS A 132 12.84 3.20 -13.50
N HIS A 133 11.71 3.46 -12.86
CA HIS A 133 10.62 4.21 -13.48
C HIS A 133 10.81 5.71 -13.29
N PRO A 134 10.47 6.53 -14.29
CA PRO A 134 10.36 7.96 -14.10
C PRO A 134 9.36 8.24 -12.97
N ARG A 135 9.73 9.13 -12.04
CA ARG A 135 8.84 9.52 -10.95
C ARG A 135 7.52 10.04 -11.54
N PRO A 136 6.36 9.65 -10.99
CA PRO A 136 5.09 10.18 -11.44
C PRO A 136 5.13 11.71 -11.44
N THR A 137 4.86 12.33 -12.58
CA THR A 137 4.72 13.78 -12.70
C THR A 137 3.53 14.20 -11.84
N THR A 138 3.75 15.10 -10.89
CA THR A 138 2.65 15.64 -10.10
C THR A 138 1.86 16.65 -10.94
N PHE A 139 0.59 16.91 -10.59
CA PHE A 139 -0.21 17.93 -11.28
C PHE A 139 0.50 19.29 -11.31
N SER A 140 1.24 19.63 -10.25
CA SER A 140 2.04 20.86 -10.15
C SER A 140 3.18 20.97 -11.16
N GLN A 141 3.59 19.85 -11.76
CA GLN A 141 4.66 19.79 -12.76
C GLN A 141 4.12 19.75 -14.20
N LEU A 142 2.80 19.66 -14.38
CA LEU A 142 2.19 19.68 -15.70
C LEU A 142 2.09 21.13 -16.22
N PRO A 143 2.39 21.38 -17.50
CA PRO A 143 2.08 22.65 -18.12
C PRO A 143 0.59 22.96 -18.02
N VAL A 144 0.24 24.24 -17.84
CA VAL A 144 -1.14 24.72 -17.71
C VAL A 144 -2.01 24.24 -18.89
N ASP A 145 -1.47 24.23 -20.11
CA ASP A 145 -2.20 23.75 -21.29
C ASP A 145 -2.58 22.26 -21.22
N THR A 146 -1.74 21.44 -20.60
CA THR A 146 -2.03 20.01 -20.37
C THR A 146 -3.09 19.86 -19.29
N LEU A 147 -3.02 20.66 -18.22
CA LEU A 147 -4.03 20.67 -17.16
C LEU A 147 -5.39 21.08 -17.70
N ASN A 148 -5.45 22.15 -18.51
CA ASN A 148 -6.68 22.62 -19.15
C ASN A 148 -7.30 21.53 -20.03
N LYS A 149 -6.50 20.83 -20.82
CA LYS A 149 -6.99 19.68 -21.61
C LYS A 149 -7.58 18.58 -20.73
N ILE A 150 -6.94 18.22 -19.62
CA ILE A 150 -7.46 17.21 -18.69
C ILE A 150 -8.81 17.68 -18.12
N LEU A 151 -8.91 18.95 -17.70
CA LEU A 151 -10.15 19.53 -17.18
C LEU A 151 -11.26 19.54 -18.24
N ASP A 152 -10.93 19.80 -19.51
CA ASP A 152 -11.88 19.77 -20.63
C ASP A 152 -12.46 18.36 -20.87
N TYR A 153 -11.74 17.30 -20.53
CA TYR A 153 -12.22 15.90 -20.63
C TYR A 153 -13.03 15.43 -19.41
N THR A 154 -13.07 16.18 -18.31
CA THR A 154 -13.88 15.85 -17.13
C THR A 154 -15.26 16.51 -17.22
N GLU A 155 -16.34 15.74 -17.01
CA GLU A 155 -17.70 16.27 -17.08
C GLU A 155 -17.92 17.41 -16.07
N PHE A 156 -18.66 18.45 -16.49
CA PHE A 156 -18.88 19.72 -15.76
C PHE A 156 -19.34 19.59 -14.30
N ARG A 157 -19.94 18.46 -13.89
CA ARG A 157 -20.38 18.23 -12.51
C ARG A 157 -19.22 17.98 -11.54
N ASP A 158 -18.07 17.53 -12.03
CA ASP A 158 -16.86 17.29 -11.22
C ASP A 158 -15.86 18.46 -11.30
N GLN A 159 -15.97 19.33 -12.31
CA GLN A 159 -15.05 20.47 -12.49
C GLN A 159 -15.08 21.45 -11.31
N HIS A 160 -16.24 21.75 -10.73
CA HIS A 160 -16.32 22.70 -9.60
C HIS A 160 -15.66 22.13 -8.34
N ALA A 161 -15.83 20.84 -8.08
CA ALA A 161 -15.20 20.15 -6.95
C ALA A 161 -13.67 20.04 -7.14
N HIS A 162 -13.20 19.69 -8.35
CA HIS A 162 -11.77 19.65 -8.66
C HIS A 162 -11.11 21.03 -8.63
N TYR A 163 -11.77 22.07 -9.15
CA TYR A 163 -11.24 23.43 -9.09
C TYR A 163 -11.11 23.92 -7.64
N CYS A 164 -12.10 23.62 -6.78
CA CYS A 164 -12.01 23.89 -5.35
C CYS A 164 -10.86 23.12 -4.68
N ILE A 165 -10.64 21.84 -5.01
CA ILE A 165 -9.55 21.05 -4.46
C ILE A 165 -8.18 21.61 -4.91
N ILE A 166 -7.99 21.86 -6.21
CA ILE A 166 -6.75 22.42 -6.76
C ILE A 166 -6.46 23.80 -6.17
N MET A 167 -7.47 24.68 -6.08
CA MET A 167 -7.31 26.01 -5.48
C MET A 167 -7.04 25.93 -3.98
N THR A 168 -7.63 24.98 -3.25
CA THR A 168 -7.38 24.80 -1.81
C THR A 168 -5.94 24.34 -1.55
N TYR A 169 -5.41 23.42 -2.37
CA TYR A 169 -4.01 23.01 -2.28
C TYR A 169 -3.02 24.10 -2.75
N ALA A 170 -3.39 24.92 -3.74
CA ALA A 170 -2.57 26.05 -4.19
C ALA A 170 -2.49 27.17 -3.14
N VAL A 171 -3.62 27.53 -2.51
CA VAL A 171 -3.66 28.55 -1.43
C VAL A 171 -2.94 28.06 -0.17
N ALA A 172 -3.02 26.75 0.16
CA ALA A 172 -2.27 26.18 1.27
C ALA A 172 -0.74 26.24 1.04
N PHE A 173 -0.28 26.17 -0.21
CA PHE A 173 1.15 26.30 -0.55
C PHE A 173 1.64 27.76 -0.48
N GLU A 174 0.80 28.74 -0.85
CA GLU A 174 1.13 30.16 -0.68
C GLU A 174 1.20 30.57 0.80
N GLN A 175 0.36 30.00 1.66
CA GLN A 175 0.40 30.29 3.10
C GLN A 175 1.63 29.70 3.80
N ILE A 176 2.09 28.50 3.41
CA ILE A 176 3.30 27.89 3.96
C ILE A 176 4.57 28.60 3.43
N GLY A 177 4.54 29.12 2.20
CA GLY A 177 5.64 29.90 1.62
C GLY A 177 5.83 31.30 2.21
N CYS A 178 4.85 31.83 2.96
CA CYS A 178 4.92 33.16 3.58
C CYS A 178 5.53 33.17 4.99
N GLU A 179 5.65 32.03 5.69
CA GLU A 179 6.23 32.01 7.06
C GLU A 179 7.77 31.91 7.11
N GLU A 180 8.46 31.62 6.00
CA GLU A 180 9.94 31.57 5.97
C GLU A 180 10.64 32.83 5.42
N VAL A 181 9.91 33.91 5.13
CA VAL A 181 10.52 35.20 4.73
C VAL A 181 10.10 36.30 5.70
N GLY A 182 10.54 36.17 6.94
CA GLY A 182 10.14 37.07 8.02
C GLY A 182 11.05 37.08 9.24
N VAL A 183 12.37 36.89 9.10
CA VAL A 183 13.33 37.30 10.14
C VAL A 183 14.56 37.88 9.46
N ALA A 184 14.59 39.22 9.39
CA ALA A 184 15.83 40.00 9.26
C ALA A 184 16.30 40.40 10.66
#